data_AF-E3TEG8-F1
#
_entry.id   AF-E3TEG8-F1
#
_cell.length_a   1.000
_cell.length_b   1.000
_cell.length_c   1.000
_cell.angle_alpha   90.00
_cell.angle_beta   90.00
_cell.angle_gamma   90.00
#
_symmetry.space_group_name_H-M   'P 1'
#
loop_
_entity.id
_entity.type
_entity.pdbx_description
1 polymer ?
#
loop_
_entity_poly.entity_id
_entity_poly.type
_entity_poly.pdbx_seq_one_letter_code
_entity_poly.pdbx_strand_id
1 'polypeptide(L)'
;MDDLNGTIDPRCLAEPPLAMDVISQLDVSGIAVYSILTFMATVSLLFYLEECVYVYKNVSYPKKTTIIWVNGAAPVIATMSCLGMWIPRSTMFTDMTSNSYFAVVIYKFLILMLEECGGDEAFLRYSAKKTFRISTGPCCCCCPCLPRVPITRRMLFLLKLGALQYAIMKTALSVFCIVLWTNGIFDLTDLDITGAAIWINPFIGVLTIISLWPVGIMFMHIRNTLRSIKLIPKYAMYQLVLVLSQLQSAIINILSLDGTIACSPPFSSVARGSMLSQQLMIMEMFIITLVTWTLYRRSYEPVKLEPCENENNLDAKLSLKSNLDGEYAT
;
A
#
# COMPACT_ATOMS: atom_id res chain seq x y z
N MET A 1 -29.04 -34.36 -24.57
CA MET A 1 -28.77 -33.74 -25.89
C MET A 1 -29.97 -32.85 -26.14
N ASP A 2 -29.70 -31.57 -26.40
CA ASP A 2 -30.66 -30.48 -26.65
C ASP A 2 -31.18 -29.76 -25.39
N ASP A 3 -30.47 -28.66 -25.05
CA ASP A 3 -30.97 -27.37 -24.50
C ASP A 3 -29.86 -26.55 -23.79
N LEU A 4 -28.64 -26.54 -24.36
CA LEU A 4 -27.57 -25.60 -23.96
C LEU A 4 -27.01 -24.87 -25.18
N ASN A 5 -27.88 -24.38 -26.05
CA ASN A 5 -27.52 -23.52 -27.17
C ASN A 5 -28.17 -22.14 -27.01
N GLY A 6 -28.05 -21.58 -25.80
CA GLY A 6 -28.29 -20.16 -25.56
C GLY A 6 -27.16 -19.40 -26.24
N THR A 7 -27.46 -18.78 -27.37
CA THR A 7 -26.60 -17.87 -28.10
C THR A 7 -26.01 -16.84 -27.13
N ILE A 8 -24.75 -17.04 -26.73
CA ILE A 8 -23.97 -16.05 -25.99
C ILE A 8 -23.94 -14.81 -26.88
N ASP A 9 -24.50 -13.69 -26.40
CA ASP A 9 -24.52 -12.44 -27.15
C ASP A 9 -23.08 -12.10 -27.58
N PRO A 10 -22.80 -11.86 -28.88
CA PRO A 10 -21.44 -11.59 -29.36
C PRO A 10 -20.79 -10.38 -28.67
N ARG A 11 -21.57 -9.49 -28.04
CA ARG A 11 -21.07 -8.38 -27.21
C ARG A 11 -20.46 -8.84 -25.88
N CYS A 12 -20.77 -10.04 -25.42
CA CYS A 12 -20.15 -10.66 -24.24
C CYS A 12 -18.73 -11.17 -24.52
N LEU A 13 -18.35 -11.34 -25.79
CA LEU A 13 -17.02 -11.73 -26.25
C LEU A 13 -16.22 -10.54 -26.81
N ALA A 14 -16.83 -9.35 -26.84
CA ALA A 14 -16.23 -8.16 -27.43
C ALA A 14 -15.27 -7.47 -26.46
N GLU A 15 -14.27 -6.80 -27.04
CA GLU A 15 -13.35 -5.90 -26.33
C GLU A 15 -14.12 -4.84 -25.50
N PRO A 16 -13.55 -4.34 -24.38
CA PRO A 16 -14.22 -3.36 -23.53
C PRO A 16 -14.75 -2.15 -24.32
N PRO A 17 -15.95 -1.63 -24.00
CA PRO A 17 -16.55 -0.54 -24.77
C PRO A 17 -15.74 0.76 -24.67
N LEU A 18 -15.87 1.62 -25.68
CA LEU A 18 -15.30 2.96 -25.66
C LEU A 18 -15.99 3.79 -24.57
N ALA A 19 -15.25 4.73 -23.97
CA ALA A 19 -15.76 5.61 -22.92
C ALA A 19 -17.03 6.36 -23.36
N MET A 20 -17.09 6.78 -24.63
CA MET A 20 -18.25 7.48 -25.20
C MET A 20 -19.52 6.62 -25.25
N ASP A 21 -19.40 5.33 -25.54
CA ASP A 21 -20.55 4.41 -25.58
C ASP A 21 -21.08 4.12 -24.17
N VAL A 22 -20.18 4.06 -23.18
CA VAL A 22 -20.53 3.91 -21.77
C VAL A 22 -21.26 5.14 -21.25
N ILE A 23 -20.76 6.34 -21.55
CA ILE A 23 -21.38 7.61 -21.13
C ILE A 23 -22.74 7.82 -21.83
N SER A 24 -22.87 7.41 -23.09
CA SER A 24 -24.13 7.53 -23.85
C SER A 24 -25.25 6.61 -23.36
N GLN A 25 -24.91 5.48 -22.72
CA GLN A 25 -25.88 4.48 -22.25
C GLN A 25 -26.07 4.54 -20.73
N LEU A 26 -25.54 5.56 -20.06
CA LEU A 26 -25.59 5.69 -18.61
C LEU A 26 -26.97 6.16 -18.16
N ASP A 27 -27.71 5.30 -17.46
CA ASP A 27 -28.95 5.66 -16.79
C ASP A 27 -28.72 6.71 -15.69
N VAL A 28 -29.79 7.40 -15.27
CA VAL A 28 -29.77 8.44 -14.22
C VAL A 28 -29.11 7.93 -12.93
N SER A 29 -29.33 6.66 -12.57
CA SER A 29 -28.67 6.00 -11.43
C SER A 29 -27.17 5.82 -11.63
N GLY A 30 -26.73 5.48 -12.84
CA GLY A 30 -25.31 5.36 -13.20
C GLY A 30 -24.58 6.71 -13.13
N ILE A 31 -25.21 7.77 -13.63
CA ILE A 31 -24.69 9.14 -13.54
C ILE A 31 -24.51 9.54 -12.07
N ALA A 32 -25.51 9.26 -11.23
CA ALA A 32 -25.42 9.54 -9.79
C ALA A 32 -24.24 8.80 -9.15
N VAL A 33 -24.09 7.50 -9.38
CA VAL A 33 -22.97 6.71 -8.83
C VAL A 33 -21.62 7.23 -9.31
N TYR A 34 -21.45 7.48 -10.61
CA TYR A 34 -20.20 7.99 -11.17
C TYR A 34 -19.83 9.35 -10.58
N SER A 35 -20.81 10.24 -10.40
CA SER A 35 -20.58 11.56 -9.79
C SER A 35 -20.12 11.45 -8.33
N ILE A 36 -20.75 10.58 -7.54
CA ILE A 36 -20.41 10.36 -6.12
C ILE A 36 -18.99 9.77 -6.01
N LEU A 37 -18.66 8.75 -6.80
CA LEU A 37 -17.34 8.11 -6.77
C LEU A 37 -16.23 9.07 -7.23
N THR A 38 -16.51 9.87 -8.26
CA THR A 38 -15.57 10.91 -8.71
C THR A 38 -15.36 11.95 -7.62
N PHE A 39 -16.43 12.40 -6.95
CA PHE A 39 -16.33 13.30 -5.81
C PHE A 39 -15.47 12.70 -4.68
N MET A 40 -15.71 11.45 -4.28
CA MET A 40 -14.89 10.76 -3.28
C MET A 40 -13.41 10.71 -3.68
N ALA A 41 -13.09 10.34 -4.92
CA ALA A 41 -11.71 10.30 -5.42
C ALA A 41 -11.03 11.68 -5.40
N THR A 42 -11.76 12.75 -5.78
CA THR A 42 -11.23 14.12 -5.73
C THR A 42 -10.97 14.58 -4.30
N VAL A 43 -11.87 14.29 -3.35
CA VAL A 43 -11.69 14.62 -1.93
C VAL A 43 -10.49 13.86 -1.34
N SER A 44 -10.31 12.58 -1.67
CA SER A 44 -9.12 11.80 -1.30
C SER A 44 -7.83 12.45 -1.79
N LEU A 45 -7.81 12.92 -3.04
CA LEU A 45 -6.64 13.61 -3.60
C LEU A 45 -6.38 14.95 -2.88
N LEU A 46 -7.42 15.71 -2.55
CA LEU A 46 -7.28 16.97 -1.81
C LEU A 46 -6.70 16.75 -0.41
N PHE A 47 -7.20 15.75 0.33
CA PHE A 47 -6.63 15.40 1.64
C PHE A 47 -5.16 14.98 1.52
N TYR A 48 -4.82 14.19 0.50
CA TYR A 48 -3.44 13.81 0.25
C TYR A 48 -2.53 15.02 -0.02
N LEU A 49 -2.98 15.97 -0.85
CA LEU A 49 -2.23 17.20 -1.12
C LEU A 49 -2.03 18.05 0.14
N GLU A 50 -3.08 18.19 0.98
CA GLU A 50 -2.96 18.85 2.28
C GLU A 50 -1.91 18.17 3.16
N GLU A 51 -1.92 16.84 3.25
CA GLU A 51 -0.92 16.08 4.00
C GLU A 51 0.48 16.26 3.44
N CYS A 52 0.66 16.23 2.12
CA CYS A 52 1.96 16.46 1.49
C CYS A 52 2.53 17.83 1.90
N VAL A 53 1.71 18.88 1.86
CA VAL A 53 2.12 20.23 2.26
C VAL A 53 2.45 20.28 3.76
N TYR A 54 1.62 19.67 4.61
CA TYR A 54 1.86 19.60 6.05
C TYR A 54 3.18 18.88 6.38
N VAL A 55 3.40 17.71 5.79
CA VAL A 55 4.61 16.90 6.00
C VAL A 55 5.85 17.62 5.46
N TYR A 56 5.73 18.27 4.30
CA TYR A 56 6.83 19.04 3.73
C TYR A 56 7.26 20.20 4.63
N LYS A 57 6.31 20.85 5.31
CA LYS A 57 6.57 21.99 6.21
C LYS A 57 7.05 21.57 7.60
N ASN A 58 6.53 20.48 8.15
CA ASN A 58 6.70 20.14 9.57
C ASN A 58 7.64 18.97 9.85
N VAL A 59 8.08 18.19 8.84
CA VAL A 59 8.90 16.99 9.04
C VAL A 59 10.30 17.15 8.43
N SER A 60 11.32 16.86 9.23
CA SER A 60 12.72 16.86 8.79
C SER A 60 13.04 15.71 7.83
N TYR A 61 13.99 15.94 6.91
CA TYR A 61 14.57 14.90 6.05
C TYR A 61 15.31 13.85 6.92
N PRO A 62 15.29 12.54 6.60
CA PRO A 62 14.76 11.85 5.41
C PRO A 62 13.29 11.37 5.49
N LYS A 63 12.69 11.38 6.68
CA LYS A 63 11.37 10.79 6.95
C LYS A 63 10.24 11.35 6.08
N LYS A 64 10.33 12.64 5.73
CA LYS A 64 9.30 13.34 4.95
C LYS A 64 8.95 12.64 3.63
N THR A 65 9.96 12.20 2.87
CA THR A 65 9.73 11.56 1.58
C THR A 65 9.05 10.22 1.78
N THR A 66 9.53 9.41 2.72
CA THR A 66 8.99 8.09 3.00
C THR A 66 7.52 8.15 3.44
N ILE A 67 7.16 9.11 4.30
CA ILE A 67 5.78 9.34 4.75
C ILE A 67 4.88 9.73 3.58
N ILE A 68 5.33 10.65 2.71
CA ILE A 68 4.55 11.07 1.53
C ILE A 68 4.23 9.87 0.63
N TRP A 69 5.21 9.02 0.33
CA TRP A 69 4.98 7.82 -0.48
C TRP A 69 3.96 6.87 0.15
N VAL A 70 4.10 6.59 1.45
CA VAL A 70 3.22 5.66 2.18
C VAL A 70 1.78 6.19 2.26
N ASN A 71 1.60 7.46 2.62
CA ASN A 71 0.27 8.08 2.69
C ASN A 71 -0.38 8.22 1.31
N GLY A 72 0.43 8.33 0.25
CA GLY A 72 -0.05 8.39 -1.13
C GLY A 72 -0.64 7.09 -1.66
N ALA A 73 -0.46 5.96 -0.99
CA ALA A 73 -0.91 4.65 -1.50
C ALA A 73 -2.41 4.61 -1.81
N ALA A 74 -3.26 4.85 -0.80
CA ALA A 74 -4.71 4.84 -0.96
C ALA A 74 -5.24 5.90 -1.96
N PRO A 75 -4.88 7.20 -1.84
CA PRO A 75 -5.39 8.21 -2.76
C PRO A 75 -4.91 8.01 -4.20
N VAL A 76 -3.67 7.54 -4.43
CA VAL A 76 -3.19 7.23 -5.79
C VAL A 76 -4.00 6.07 -6.38
N ILE A 77 -4.21 4.98 -5.63
CA ILE A 77 -5.04 3.86 -6.10
C ILE A 77 -6.47 4.35 -6.40
N ALA A 78 -7.08 5.15 -5.52
CA ALA A 78 -8.42 5.69 -5.72
C ALA A 78 -8.52 6.54 -7.01
N THR A 79 -7.56 7.44 -7.26
CA THR A 79 -7.55 8.28 -8.45
C THR A 79 -7.36 7.48 -9.73
N MET A 80 -6.47 6.48 -9.72
CA MET A 80 -6.24 5.62 -10.86
C MET A 80 -7.45 4.71 -11.16
N SER A 81 -8.11 4.15 -10.13
CA SER A 81 -9.37 3.41 -10.30
C SER A 81 -10.49 4.33 -10.81
N CYS A 82 -10.53 5.60 -10.41
CA CYS A 82 -11.46 6.58 -10.98
C CYS A 82 -11.18 6.82 -12.48
N LEU A 83 -9.91 6.89 -12.89
CA LEU A 83 -9.56 7.03 -14.31
C LEU A 83 -9.98 5.81 -15.14
N GLY A 84 -9.73 4.60 -14.64
CA GLY A 84 -10.16 3.38 -15.32
C GLY A 84 -11.70 3.26 -15.39
N MET A 85 -12.42 3.76 -14.38
CA MET A 85 -13.89 3.75 -14.37
C MET A 85 -14.48 4.64 -15.47
N TRP A 86 -13.88 5.81 -15.71
CA TRP A 86 -14.30 6.72 -16.79
C TRP A 86 -13.83 6.25 -18.16
N ILE A 87 -12.66 5.60 -18.23
CA ILE A 87 -12.07 5.09 -19.47
C ILE A 87 -11.79 3.59 -19.29
N PRO A 88 -12.78 2.71 -19.50
CA PRO A 88 -12.65 1.26 -19.28
C PRO A 88 -11.49 0.63 -20.07
N ARG A 89 -11.24 1.11 -21.30
CA ARG A 89 -10.10 0.73 -22.14
C ARG A 89 -8.74 0.99 -21.49
N SER A 90 -8.65 1.97 -20.59
CA SER A 90 -7.41 2.33 -19.89
C SER A 90 -7.20 1.56 -18.59
N THR A 91 -8.20 0.80 -18.14
CA THR A 91 -8.18 0.11 -16.84
C THR A 91 -6.92 -0.72 -16.62
N MET A 92 -6.48 -1.46 -17.64
CA MET A 92 -5.25 -2.25 -17.55
C MET A 92 -4.04 -1.37 -17.17
N PHE A 93 -3.91 -0.21 -17.80
CA PHE A 93 -2.81 0.73 -17.55
C PHE A 93 -2.92 1.37 -16.16
N THR A 94 -4.12 1.76 -15.74
CA THR A 94 -4.35 2.37 -14.43
C THR A 94 -4.10 1.37 -13.30
N ASP A 95 -4.50 0.11 -13.47
CA ASP A 95 -4.25 -0.96 -12.50
C ASP A 95 -2.76 -1.31 -12.41
N MET A 96 -2.07 -1.43 -13.55
CA MET A 96 -0.62 -1.66 -13.58
C MET A 96 0.16 -0.52 -12.92
N THR A 97 -0.27 0.72 -13.14
CA THR A 97 0.34 1.92 -12.53
C THR A 97 0.13 1.93 -11.02
N SER A 98 -1.10 1.70 -10.56
CA SER A 98 -1.46 1.63 -9.14
C SER A 98 -0.68 0.53 -8.41
N ASN A 99 -0.63 -0.66 -9.01
CA ASN A 99 0.08 -1.80 -8.44
C ASN A 99 1.60 -1.58 -8.40
N SER A 100 2.16 -0.89 -9.39
CA SER A 100 3.58 -0.50 -9.40
C SER A 100 3.88 0.54 -8.33
N TYR A 101 3.02 1.55 -8.16
CA TYR A 101 3.13 2.53 -7.08
C TYR A 101 3.11 1.82 -5.72
N PHE A 102 2.13 0.93 -5.51
CA PHE A 102 2.01 0.20 -4.25
C PHE A 102 3.22 -0.69 -3.97
N ALA A 103 3.81 -1.32 -5.00
CA ALA A 103 5.05 -2.10 -4.84
C ALA A 103 6.23 -1.27 -4.31
N VAL A 104 6.36 -0.01 -4.77
CA VAL A 104 7.35 0.93 -4.22
C VAL A 104 7.01 1.29 -2.77
N VAL A 105 5.73 1.46 -2.44
CA VAL A 105 5.26 1.73 -1.08
C VAL A 105 5.65 0.62 -0.10
N ILE A 106 5.62 -0.66 -0.49
CA ILE A 106 6.07 -1.78 0.36
C ILE A 106 7.51 -1.55 0.85
N TYR A 107 8.40 -1.21 -0.07
CA TYR A 107 9.79 -0.89 0.26
C TYR A 107 9.88 0.38 1.12
N LYS A 108 9.16 1.45 0.77
CA LYS A 108 9.15 2.69 1.56
C LYS A 108 8.63 2.46 2.98
N PHE A 109 7.62 1.62 3.17
CA PHE A 109 7.10 1.28 4.49
C PHE A 109 8.15 0.57 5.35
N LEU A 110 8.96 -0.32 4.75
CA LEU A 110 10.11 -0.94 5.43
C LEU A 110 11.12 0.12 5.89
N ILE A 111 11.47 1.07 5.01
CA ILE A 111 12.38 2.17 5.34
C ILE A 111 11.79 3.06 6.44
N LEU A 112 10.49 3.35 6.40
CA LEU A 112 9.81 4.13 7.43
C LEU A 112 9.98 3.49 8.80
N MET A 113 9.75 2.18 8.90
CA MET A 113 9.95 1.45 10.15
C MET A 113 11.38 1.55 10.70
N LEU A 114 12.40 1.55 9.83
CA LEU A 114 13.79 1.73 10.22
C LEU A 114 14.08 3.15 10.70
N GLU A 115 13.57 4.15 9.98
CA GLU A 115 13.73 5.56 10.33
C GLU A 115 13.03 5.90 11.66
N GLU A 116 11.88 5.28 11.94
CA GLU A 116 11.18 5.39 13.22
C GLU A 116 11.96 4.75 14.38
N CYS A 117 12.85 3.79 14.10
CA CYS A 117 13.77 3.23 15.09
C CYS A 117 15.03 4.09 15.31
N GLY A 118 15.17 5.23 14.64
CA GLY A 118 16.38 6.07 14.68
C GLY A 118 17.42 5.70 13.60
N GLY A 119 17.02 4.97 12.57
CA GLY A 119 17.85 4.57 11.44
C GLY A 119 18.54 3.21 11.61
N ASP A 120 19.37 2.86 10.62
CA ASP A 120 19.98 1.53 10.51
C ASP A 120 20.85 1.16 11.72
N GLU A 121 21.71 2.06 12.19
CA GLU A 121 22.62 1.79 13.32
C GLU A 121 21.88 1.64 14.65
N ALA A 122 20.86 2.47 14.89
CA ALA A 122 20.04 2.40 16.09
C ALA A 122 19.23 1.10 16.12
N PHE A 123 18.68 0.71 14.97
CA PHE A 123 18.01 -0.57 14.80
C PHE A 123 18.96 -1.75 15.08
N LEU A 124 20.17 -1.74 14.49
CA LEU A 124 21.16 -2.80 14.72
C LEU A 124 21.59 -2.90 16.18
N ARG A 125 21.80 -1.78 16.88
CA ARG A 125 22.12 -1.77 18.32
C ARG A 125 20.97 -2.31 19.16
N TYR A 126 19.73 -1.92 18.84
CA TYR A 126 18.54 -2.40 19.53
C TYR A 126 18.35 -3.91 19.32
N SER A 127 18.57 -4.39 18.10
CA SER A 127 18.40 -5.78 17.75
C SER A 127 19.60 -6.67 18.06
N ALA A 128 20.78 -6.12 18.38
CA ALA A 128 21.96 -6.90 18.76
C ALA A 128 21.70 -7.84 19.95
N LYS A 129 20.76 -7.48 20.84
CA LYS A 129 20.36 -8.30 22.01
C LYS A 129 19.12 -9.18 21.76
N LYS A 130 18.49 -9.11 20.59
CA LYS A 130 17.23 -9.82 20.29
C LYS A 130 17.34 -10.59 18.98
N THR A 131 17.00 -11.87 19.01
CA THR A 131 16.94 -12.72 17.80
C THR A 131 15.61 -12.56 17.07
N PHE A 132 15.59 -12.64 15.73
CA PHE A 132 14.34 -12.70 14.99
C PHE A 132 13.68 -14.06 15.17
N ARG A 133 12.38 -14.07 15.48
CA ARG A 133 11.52 -15.22 15.16
C ARG A 133 11.14 -15.06 13.69
N ILE A 134 11.75 -15.87 12.83
CA ILE A 134 11.49 -15.88 11.39
C ILE A 134 10.11 -16.51 11.07
N SER A 135 9.49 -17.17 12.05
CA SER A 135 8.10 -17.64 11.96
C SER A 135 7.12 -16.48 12.19
N THR A 136 6.94 -15.67 11.14
CA THR A 136 5.88 -14.66 11.01
C THR A 136 5.22 -14.85 9.64
N GLY A 137 3.88 -14.78 9.57
CA GLY A 137 3.06 -15.13 8.38
C GLY A 137 3.38 -14.30 7.11
N PRO A 138 2.88 -14.68 5.91
CA PRO A 138 1.79 -15.64 5.63
C PRO A 138 2.22 -17.04 5.13
N CYS A 139 3.46 -17.23 4.66
CA CYS A 139 3.89 -18.52 4.07
C CYS A 139 4.60 -19.50 5.03
N CYS A 140 5.00 -19.07 6.23
CA CYS A 140 5.78 -19.90 7.16
C CYS A 140 5.03 -20.25 8.46
N CYS A 141 3.72 -20.45 8.38
CA CYS A 141 2.93 -20.97 9.51
C CYS A 141 3.18 -22.48 9.76
N CYS A 142 3.77 -23.21 8.80
CA CYS A 142 3.89 -24.67 8.83
C CYS A 142 5.29 -25.21 9.16
N CYS A 143 6.29 -24.35 9.38
CA CYS A 143 7.66 -24.78 9.74
C CYS A 143 8.14 -24.14 11.05
N PRO A 144 7.91 -24.77 12.22
CA PRO A 144 8.43 -24.30 13.51
C PRO A 144 9.96 -24.42 13.65
N CYS A 145 10.66 -24.97 12.66
CA CYS A 145 12.07 -25.37 12.71
C CYS A 145 13.07 -24.32 12.22
N LEU A 146 12.64 -23.08 11.94
CA LEU A 146 13.53 -22.09 11.33
C LEU A 146 14.39 -21.38 12.41
N PRO A 147 15.74 -21.45 12.32
CA PRO A 147 16.63 -21.03 13.39
C PRO A 147 16.57 -19.53 13.65
N ARG A 148 16.80 -19.16 14.91
CA ARG A 148 16.97 -17.77 15.36
C ARG A 148 18.27 -17.20 14.75
N VAL A 149 18.16 -16.42 13.70
CA VAL A 149 19.32 -15.78 13.05
C VAL A 149 19.65 -14.46 13.76
N PRO A 150 20.92 -14.21 14.14
CA PRO A 150 21.35 -12.95 14.72
C PRO A 150 21.28 -11.81 13.70
N ILE A 151 20.92 -10.60 14.17
CA ILE A 151 20.85 -9.42 13.31
C ILE A 151 22.27 -8.93 12.99
N THR A 152 22.68 -9.14 11.74
CA THR A 152 23.91 -8.57 11.17
C THR A 152 23.54 -7.49 10.15
N ARG A 153 24.43 -6.51 9.91
CA ARG A 153 24.31 -5.53 8.81
C ARG A 153 23.92 -6.17 7.47
N ARG A 154 24.49 -7.34 7.17
CA ARG A 154 24.18 -8.12 5.96
C ARG A 154 22.72 -8.56 5.91
N MET A 155 22.13 -8.98 7.03
CA MET A 155 20.72 -9.37 7.08
C MET A 155 19.80 -8.18 6.88
N LEU A 156 20.11 -7.03 7.49
CA LEU A 156 19.37 -5.78 7.25
C LEU A 156 19.42 -5.36 5.77
N PHE A 157 20.59 -5.50 5.15
CA PHE A 157 20.74 -5.27 3.71
C PHE A 157 19.90 -6.23 2.87
N LEU A 158 19.90 -7.53 3.19
CA LEU A 158 19.06 -8.52 2.50
C LEU A 158 17.57 -8.26 2.69
N LEU A 159 17.13 -7.83 3.87
CA LEU A 159 15.74 -7.44 4.14
C LEU A 159 15.32 -6.26 3.25
N LYS A 160 16.17 -5.23 3.15
CA LYS A 160 15.94 -4.08 2.24
C LYS A 160 15.91 -4.52 0.78
N LEU A 161 16.85 -5.37 0.38
CA LEU A 161 16.93 -5.89 -0.99
C LEU A 161 15.70 -6.75 -1.33
N GLY A 162 15.22 -7.55 -0.39
CA GLY A 162 14.06 -8.41 -0.55
C GLY A 162 12.74 -7.66 -0.76
N ALA A 163 12.62 -6.45 -0.21
CA ALA A 163 11.49 -5.56 -0.52
C ALA A 163 11.73 -4.75 -1.82
N LEU A 164 12.96 -4.31 -2.06
CA LEU A 164 13.32 -3.54 -3.26
C LEU A 164 13.18 -4.34 -4.56
N GLN A 165 13.56 -5.63 -4.54
CA GLN A 165 13.45 -6.51 -5.71
C GLN A 165 12.02 -6.54 -6.26
N TYR A 166 11.01 -6.51 -5.39
CA TYR A 166 9.61 -6.56 -5.79
C TYR A 166 9.18 -5.27 -6.48
N ALA A 167 9.56 -4.11 -5.93
CA ALA A 167 9.28 -2.82 -6.55
C ALA A 167 9.83 -2.76 -7.99
N ILE A 168 11.10 -3.14 -8.17
CA ILE A 168 11.75 -3.14 -9.49
C ILE A 168 11.11 -4.17 -10.43
N MET A 169 10.97 -5.41 -9.96
CA MET A 169 10.48 -6.52 -10.79
C MET A 169 9.02 -6.32 -11.17
N LYS A 170 8.18 -5.81 -10.26
CA LYS A 170 6.76 -5.54 -10.53
C LYS A 170 6.61 -4.47 -11.61
N THR A 171 7.38 -3.39 -11.55
CA THR A 171 7.35 -2.34 -12.59
C THR A 171 7.87 -2.88 -13.92
N ALA A 172 8.99 -3.61 -13.92
CA ALA A 172 9.53 -4.22 -15.14
C ALA A 172 8.55 -5.20 -15.80
N LEU A 173 7.92 -6.07 -15.01
CA LEU A 173 6.89 -6.99 -15.49
C LEU A 173 5.66 -6.25 -16.01
N SER A 174 5.26 -5.15 -15.37
CA SER A 174 4.11 -4.36 -15.84
C SER A 174 4.40 -3.73 -17.21
N VAL A 175 5.61 -3.19 -17.41
CA VAL A 175 6.04 -2.69 -18.73
C VAL A 175 6.10 -3.83 -19.75
N PHE A 176 6.62 -4.99 -19.36
CA PHE A 176 6.66 -6.17 -20.22
C PHE A 176 5.26 -6.63 -20.65
N CYS A 177 4.29 -6.66 -19.73
CA CYS A 177 2.89 -6.96 -20.05
C CYS A 177 2.30 -5.95 -21.05
N ILE A 178 2.59 -4.65 -20.89
CA ILE A 178 2.14 -3.62 -21.83
C ILE A 178 2.72 -3.87 -23.22
N VAL A 179 4.02 -4.17 -23.32
CA VAL A 179 4.65 -4.47 -24.60
C VAL A 179 4.02 -5.69 -25.25
N LEU A 180 3.82 -6.78 -24.51
CA LEU A 180 3.18 -7.98 -25.04
C LEU A 180 1.74 -7.70 -25.50
N TRP A 181 0.99 -6.89 -24.75
CA TRP A 181 -0.37 -6.44 -25.13
C TRP A 181 -0.34 -5.67 -26.44
N THR A 182 0.57 -4.70 -26.59
CA THR A 182 0.68 -3.90 -27.84
C THR A 182 1.11 -4.73 -29.06
N ASN A 183 1.77 -5.87 -28.85
CA ASN A 183 2.12 -6.79 -29.94
C ASN A 183 0.97 -7.73 -30.33
N GLY A 184 -0.20 -7.63 -29.69
CA GLY A 184 -1.37 -8.48 -29.98
C GLY A 184 -1.19 -9.95 -29.59
N ILE A 185 -0.18 -10.25 -28.76
CA ILE A 185 0.16 -11.62 -28.31
C ILE A 185 -0.29 -11.89 -26.88
N PHE A 186 -0.78 -10.86 -26.19
CA PHE A 186 -1.23 -10.93 -24.81
C PHE A 186 -2.67 -10.48 -24.72
N ASP A 187 -3.55 -11.45 -24.55
CA ASP A 187 -4.90 -11.21 -24.06
C ASP A 187 -4.94 -11.54 -22.56
N LEU A 188 -5.52 -10.65 -21.76
CA LEU A 188 -5.61 -10.78 -20.30
C LEU A 188 -6.58 -11.91 -19.92
N THR A 189 -7.46 -12.26 -20.85
CA THR A 189 -8.49 -13.29 -20.76
C THR A 189 -8.05 -14.65 -21.30
N ASP A 190 -6.91 -14.74 -22.00
CA ASP A 190 -6.37 -16.01 -22.47
C ASP A 190 -5.64 -16.73 -21.33
N LEU A 191 -6.40 -17.51 -20.57
CA LEU A 191 -5.90 -18.46 -19.56
C LEU A 191 -5.41 -19.78 -20.16
N ASP A 192 -5.20 -19.82 -21.47
CA ASP A 192 -4.63 -21.00 -22.09
C ASP A 192 -3.17 -21.20 -21.62
N ILE A 193 -2.68 -22.44 -21.63
CA ILE A 193 -1.35 -22.80 -21.07
C ILE A 193 -0.21 -22.08 -21.83
N THR A 194 -0.48 -21.68 -23.07
CA THR A 194 0.38 -20.87 -23.94
C THR A 194 0.31 -19.36 -23.66
N GLY A 195 -0.72 -18.90 -22.96
CA GLY A 195 -0.94 -17.49 -22.62
C GLY A 195 0.02 -17.00 -21.52
N ALA A 196 0.68 -15.86 -21.74
CA ALA A 196 1.65 -15.37 -20.76
C ALA A 196 1.01 -14.98 -19.40
N ALA A 197 -0.30 -14.78 -19.34
CA ALA A 197 -1.02 -14.39 -18.13
C ALA A 197 -0.97 -15.47 -17.02
N ILE A 198 -1.03 -16.76 -17.39
CA ILE A 198 -1.03 -17.88 -16.42
C ILE A 198 0.33 -18.07 -15.74
N TRP A 199 1.42 -17.61 -16.37
CA TRP A 199 2.77 -17.64 -15.80
C TRP A 199 3.09 -16.37 -15.02
N ILE A 200 2.71 -15.21 -15.54
CA ILE A 200 3.03 -13.91 -14.95
C ILE A 200 2.28 -13.68 -13.63
N ASN A 201 0.99 -14.02 -13.55
CA ASN A 201 0.18 -13.75 -12.36
C ASN A 201 0.66 -14.53 -11.11
N PRO A 202 0.88 -15.86 -11.17
CA PRO A 202 1.45 -16.60 -10.03
C PRO A 202 2.86 -16.14 -9.67
N PHE A 203 3.69 -15.82 -10.66
CA PHE A 203 5.05 -15.32 -10.42
C PHE A 203 5.03 -14.00 -9.63
N ILE A 204 4.16 -13.06 -10.01
CA ILE A 204 3.94 -11.81 -9.27
C ILE A 204 3.42 -12.10 -7.86
N GLY A 205 2.52 -13.08 -7.69
CA GLY A 205 2.03 -13.52 -6.39
C GLY A 205 3.16 -13.98 -5.46
N VAL A 206 4.03 -14.87 -5.95
CA VAL A 206 5.20 -15.37 -5.21
C VAL A 206 6.15 -14.23 -4.85
N LEU A 207 6.47 -13.34 -5.80
CA LEU A 207 7.30 -12.16 -5.53
C LEU A 207 6.70 -11.24 -4.45
N THR A 208 5.38 -11.05 -4.49
CA THR A 208 4.66 -10.25 -3.49
C THR A 208 4.85 -10.87 -2.09
N ILE A 209 4.65 -12.18 -1.94
CA ILE A 209 4.82 -12.88 -0.66
C ILE A 209 6.25 -12.76 -0.14
N ILE A 210 7.25 -12.98 -1.00
CA ILE A 210 8.67 -12.84 -0.63
C ILE A 210 8.97 -11.42 -0.15
N SER A 211 8.38 -10.39 -0.78
CA SER A 211 8.59 -8.98 -0.41
C SER A 211 7.95 -8.60 0.93
N LEU A 212 6.82 -9.22 1.29
CA LEU A 212 6.11 -8.94 2.53
C LEU A 212 6.77 -9.57 3.75
N TRP A 213 7.52 -10.64 3.54
CA TRP A 213 8.15 -11.37 4.63
C TRP A 213 9.15 -10.52 5.43
N PRO A 214 10.10 -9.77 4.81
CA PRO A 214 10.92 -8.76 5.49
C PRO A 214 10.13 -7.75 6.31
N VAL A 215 9.03 -7.24 5.76
CA VAL A 215 8.18 -6.22 6.39
C VAL A 215 7.51 -6.79 7.64
N GLY A 216 6.95 -8.00 7.55
CA GLY A 216 6.31 -8.69 8.66
C GLY A 216 7.28 -9.03 9.80
N ILE A 217 8.47 -9.52 9.46
CA ILE A 217 9.55 -9.81 10.44
C ILE A 217 9.95 -8.54 11.18
N MET A 218 10.17 -7.44 10.43
CA MET A 218 10.50 -6.15 11.01
C MET A 218 9.41 -5.64 11.94
N PHE A 219 8.14 -5.64 11.49
CA PHE A 219 7.00 -5.19 12.28
C PHE A 219 6.88 -5.95 13.61
N MET A 220 6.97 -7.29 13.58
CA MET A 220 6.86 -8.11 14.78
C MET A 220 7.97 -7.84 15.80
N HIS A 221 9.15 -7.43 15.34
CA HIS A 221 10.26 -7.09 16.21
C HIS A 221 10.10 -5.72 16.90
N ILE A 222 9.54 -4.73 16.18
CA ILE A 222 9.48 -3.34 16.63
C ILE A 222 8.14 -2.95 17.27
N ARG A 223 7.07 -3.75 17.06
CA ARG A 223 5.70 -3.43 17.52
C ARG A 223 5.58 -3.10 19.00
N ASN A 224 6.39 -3.73 19.86
CA ASN A 224 6.34 -3.51 21.30
C ASN A 224 7.07 -2.23 21.72
N THR A 225 8.12 -1.85 21.00
CA THR A 225 8.96 -0.68 21.30
C THR A 225 8.35 0.61 20.78
N LEU A 226 7.73 0.56 19.60
CA LEU A 226 7.11 1.71 18.95
C LEU A 226 5.59 1.78 19.21
N ARG A 227 5.13 1.22 20.33
CA ARG A 227 3.71 1.28 20.70
C ARG A 227 3.24 2.72 20.95
N SER A 228 4.11 3.57 21.47
CA SER A 228 3.84 5.00 21.70
C SER A 228 3.52 5.77 20.41
N ILE A 229 4.14 5.40 19.29
CA ILE A 229 3.97 6.05 17.97
C ILE A 229 2.80 5.44 17.18
N LYS A 230 1.96 4.62 17.82
CA LYS A 230 0.81 3.93 17.21
C LYS A 230 1.19 3.22 15.91
N LEU A 231 2.29 2.48 15.92
CA LEU A 231 2.77 1.75 14.73
C LEU A 231 1.79 0.65 14.27
N ILE A 232 1.09 0.02 15.22
CA ILE A 232 0.14 -1.07 14.96
C ILE A 232 -0.97 -0.64 13.99
N PRO A 233 -1.74 0.45 14.24
CA PRO A 233 -2.77 0.88 13.29
C PRO A 233 -2.18 1.32 11.95
N LYS A 234 -0.98 1.93 11.89
CA LYS A 234 -0.32 2.28 10.62
C LYS A 234 -0.03 1.03 9.77
N TYR A 235 0.50 -0.03 10.39
CA TYR A 235 0.73 -1.31 9.72
C TYR A 235 -0.58 -1.99 9.30
N ALA A 236 -1.62 -1.92 10.14
CA ALA A 236 -2.92 -2.48 9.81
C ALA A 236 -3.55 -1.80 8.59
N MET A 237 -3.47 -0.46 8.48
CA MET A 237 -3.94 0.26 7.30
C MET A 237 -3.17 -0.14 6.04
N TYR A 238 -1.85 -0.24 6.13
CA TYR A 238 -1.01 -0.71 5.02
C TYR A 238 -1.38 -2.13 4.57
N GLN A 239 -1.57 -3.06 5.51
CA GLN A 239 -2.00 -4.44 5.20
C GLN A 239 -3.40 -4.47 4.59
N LEU A 240 -4.31 -3.61 5.06
CA LEU A 240 -5.65 -3.50 4.50
C LEU A 240 -5.59 -3.03 3.05
N VAL A 241 -4.79 -1.99 2.74
CA VAL A 241 -4.58 -1.56 1.33
C VAL A 241 -4.08 -2.72 0.48
N LEU A 242 -3.12 -3.50 0.97
CA LEU A 242 -2.58 -4.65 0.24
C LEU A 242 -3.65 -5.70 -0.06
N VAL A 243 -4.45 -6.06 0.94
CA VAL A 243 -5.49 -7.08 0.81
C VAL A 243 -6.56 -6.60 -0.17
N LEU A 244 -7.03 -5.37 -0.03
CA LEU A 244 -8.06 -4.81 -0.91
C LEU A 244 -7.53 -4.60 -2.34
N SER A 245 -6.31 -4.09 -2.52
CA SER A 245 -5.79 -3.85 -3.88
C SER A 245 -5.41 -5.14 -4.62
N GLN A 246 -4.80 -6.11 -3.93
CA GLN A 246 -4.25 -7.30 -4.58
C GLN A 246 -5.20 -8.51 -4.49
N LEU A 247 -5.65 -8.86 -3.28
CA LEU A 247 -6.38 -10.11 -3.06
C LEU A 247 -7.81 -10.00 -3.58
N GLN A 248 -8.52 -8.91 -3.28
CA GLN A 248 -9.88 -8.71 -3.76
C GLN A 248 -9.94 -8.63 -5.28
N SER A 249 -9.04 -7.86 -5.91
CA SER A 249 -8.97 -7.78 -7.38
C SER A 249 -8.73 -9.16 -8.02
N ALA A 250 -7.86 -9.99 -7.42
CA ALA A 250 -7.63 -11.36 -7.89
C ALA A 250 -8.88 -12.25 -7.73
N ILE A 251 -9.57 -12.18 -6.58
CA ILE A 251 -10.79 -12.94 -6.32
C ILE A 251 -11.89 -12.56 -7.30
N ILE A 252 -12.12 -11.25 -7.52
CA ILE A 252 -13.14 -10.77 -8.47
C ILE A 252 -12.82 -11.21 -9.89
N ASN A 253 -11.55 -11.17 -10.30
CA ASN A 253 -11.15 -11.63 -11.62
C ASN A 253 -11.45 -13.14 -11.79
N ILE A 254 -11.12 -13.98 -10.80
CA ILE A 254 -11.43 -15.41 -10.84
C ILE A 254 -12.94 -15.67 -10.91
N LEU A 255 -13.73 -15.00 -10.07
CA LEU A 255 -15.21 -15.10 -10.07
C LEU A 255 -15.82 -14.67 -11.41
N SER A 256 -15.21 -13.66 -12.04
CA SER A 256 -15.64 -13.18 -13.35
C SER A 256 -15.33 -14.17 -14.47
N LEU A 257 -14.22 -14.90 -14.36
CA LEU A 257 -13.79 -15.92 -15.31
C LEU A 257 -14.62 -17.20 -15.18
N ASP A 258 -15.04 -17.55 -13.95
CA ASP A 258 -15.91 -18.69 -13.64
C ASP A 258 -17.37 -18.48 -14.10
N GLY A 259 -17.71 -17.32 -14.67
CA GLY A 259 -19.06 -17.04 -15.19
C GLY A 259 -20.12 -16.78 -14.11
N THR A 260 -19.73 -16.69 -12.84
CA THR A 260 -20.64 -16.33 -11.74
C THR A 260 -21.22 -14.91 -11.93
N ILE A 261 -20.50 -14.02 -12.62
CA ILE A 261 -20.98 -12.69 -13.02
C ILE A 261 -21.68 -12.80 -14.37
N ALA A 262 -23.01 -12.76 -14.36
CA ALA A 262 -23.81 -12.78 -15.59
C ALA A 262 -23.45 -11.60 -16.51
N CYS A 263 -23.20 -11.91 -17.78
CA CYS A 263 -23.05 -10.91 -18.82
C CYS A 263 -24.34 -10.05 -18.91
N SER A 264 -24.19 -8.74 -19.00
CA SER A 264 -25.30 -7.82 -19.26
C SER A 264 -24.84 -6.84 -20.33
N PRO A 265 -25.30 -6.95 -21.58
CA PRO A 265 -24.93 -6.03 -22.65
C PRO A 265 -25.16 -4.58 -22.20
N PRO A 266 -24.21 -3.66 -22.41
CA PRO A 266 -23.04 -3.71 -23.29
C PRO A 266 -21.74 -4.27 -22.66
N PHE A 267 -21.75 -4.72 -21.39
CA PHE A 267 -20.55 -5.18 -20.70
C PHE A 267 -20.41 -6.70 -20.73
N SER A 268 -19.24 -7.19 -21.17
CA SER A 268 -18.84 -8.58 -20.95
C SER A 268 -18.75 -8.90 -19.46
N SER A 269 -18.84 -10.18 -19.07
CA SER A 269 -18.73 -10.60 -17.66
C SER A 269 -17.44 -10.05 -17.02
N VAL A 270 -16.33 -10.12 -17.76
CA VAL A 270 -14.99 -9.61 -17.38
C VAL A 270 -14.97 -8.10 -17.24
N ALA A 271 -15.51 -7.36 -18.21
CA ALA A 271 -15.58 -5.89 -18.15
C ALA A 271 -16.44 -5.42 -16.97
N ARG A 272 -17.56 -6.12 -16.71
CA ARG A 272 -18.44 -5.83 -15.58
C ARG A 272 -17.77 -6.11 -14.24
N GLY A 273 -17.06 -7.24 -14.11
CA GLY A 273 -16.28 -7.58 -12.92
C GLY A 273 -15.19 -6.52 -12.64
N SER A 274 -14.47 -6.11 -13.67
CA SER A 274 -13.45 -5.06 -13.57
C SER A 274 -14.05 -3.70 -13.17
N MET A 275 -15.17 -3.31 -13.77
CA MET A 275 -15.87 -2.07 -13.42
C MET A 275 -16.34 -2.05 -11.95
N LEU A 276 -16.95 -3.16 -11.49
CA LEU A 276 -17.35 -3.29 -10.09
C LEU A 276 -16.15 -3.23 -9.14
N SER A 277 -15.04 -3.90 -9.49
CA SER A 277 -13.80 -3.85 -8.72
C SER A 277 -13.29 -2.42 -8.58
N GLN A 278 -13.28 -1.64 -9.67
CA GLN A 278 -12.83 -0.26 -9.66
C GLN A 278 -13.72 0.65 -8.79
N GLN A 279 -15.05 0.52 -8.91
CA GLN A 279 -16.00 1.28 -8.10
C GLN A 279 -15.83 0.99 -6.60
N LEU A 280 -15.65 -0.29 -6.26
CA LEU A 280 -15.46 -0.76 -4.89
C LEU A 280 -14.10 -0.25 -4.34
N MET A 281 -13.04 -0.31 -5.15
CA MET A 281 -11.71 0.20 -4.81
C MET A 281 -11.73 1.69 -4.47
N ILE A 282 -12.47 2.52 -5.22
CA ILE A 282 -12.58 3.96 -4.95
C ILE A 282 -13.18 4.19 -3.55
N MET A 283 -14.27 3.49 -3.22
CA MET A 283 -14.92 3.64 -1.91
C MET A 283 -14.02 3.17 -0.76
N GLU A 284 -13.36 2.03 -0.91
CA GLU A 284 -12.47 1.47 0.10
C GLU A 284 -11.26 2.36 0.36
N MET A 285 -10.59 2.80 -0.71
CA MET A 285 -9.43 3.66 -0.61
C MET A 285 -9.80 5.05 -0.08
N PHE A 286 -11.02 5.54 -0.32
CA PHE A 286 -11.53 6.75 0.31
C PHE A 286 -11.61 6.60 1.84
N ILE A 287 -12.22 5.52 2.33
CA ILE A 287 -12.30 5.24 3.78
C ILE A 287 -10.90 5.13 4.39
N ILE A 288 -9.99 4.41 3.74
CA ILE A 288 -8.60 4.29 4.21
C ILE A 288 -7.88 5.64 4.22
N THR A 289 -8.12 6.49 3.22
CA THR A 289 -7.52 7.83 3.16
C THR A 289 -7.96 8.66 4.37
N LEU A 290 -9.26 8.67 4.70
CA LEU A 290 -9.77 9.38 5.88
C LEU A 290 -9.16 8.87 7.19
N VAL A 291 -9.11 7.54 7.36
CA VAL A 291 -8.53 6.93 8.57
C VAL A 291 -7.04 7.23 8.66
N THR A 292 -6.30 7.09 7.56
CA THR A 292 -4.86 7.38 7.51
C THR A 292 -4.58 8.85 7.82
N TRP A 293 -5.37 9.76 7.28
CA TRP A 293 -5.28 11.19 7.56
C TRP A 293 -5.42 11.50 9.05
N THR A 294 -6.45 10.93 9.72
CA THR A 294 -6.61 11.13 11.17
C THR A 294 -5.47 10.52 11.99
N LEU A 295 -4.94 9.37 11.57
CA LEU A 295 -3.86 8.66 12.26
C LEU A 295 -2.52 9.41 12.14
N TYR A 296 -2.19 9.91 10.95
CA TYR A 296 -0.93 10.59 10.70
C TYR A 296 -0.93 12.01 11.26
N ARG A 297 -2.02 12.77 11.12
CA ARG A 297 -2.15 14.12 11.71
C ARG A 297 -1.95 14.10 13.22
N ARG A 298 -2.56 13.13 13.93
CA ARG A 298 -2.41 12.98 15.38
C ARG A 298 -1.02 12.48 15.82
N SER A 299 -0.28 11.82 14.93
CA SER A 299 1.02 11.24 15.26
C SER A 299 2.19 12.23 15.07
N TYR A 300 2.01 13.27 14.25
CA TYR A 300 3.02 14.28 13.92
C TYR A 300 2.61 15.69 14.36
N GLU A 301 1.63 15.80 15.25
CA GLU A 301 1.39 17.03 15.97
C GLU A 301 2.64 17.29 16.83
N PRO A 302 3.37 18.40 16.63
CA PRO A 302 4.55 18.68 17.42
C PRO A 302 4.12 18.72 18.88
N VAL A 303 4.70 17.84 19.70
CA VAL A 303 4.60 17.99 21.15
C VAL A 303 5.10 19.40 21.43
N LYS A 304 4.20 20.29 21.83
CA LYS A 304 4.58 21.57 22.43
C LYS A 304 5.37 21.17 23.67
N LEU A 305 6.69 21.17 23.56
CA LEU A 305 7.54 21.22 24.74
C LEU A 305 7.11 22.50 25.43
N GLU A 306 6.41 22.37 26.55
CA GLU A 306 6.38 23.47 27.51
C GLU A 306 7.85 23.82 27.74
N PRO A 307 8.28 25.07 27.52
CA PRO A 307 9.62 25.46 27.90
C PRO A 307 9.77 25.05 29.36
N CYS A 308 10.81 24.29 29.68
CA CYS A 308 11.19 24.05 31.06
C CYS A 308 11.49 25.42 31.68
N GLU A 309 10.47 26.08 32.22
CA GLU A 309 10.66 27.05 33.28
C GLU A 309 11.21 26.26 34.46
N ASN A 310 12.54 26.19 34.55
CA ASN A 310 13.33 26.26 35.78
C ASN A 310 14.81 25.86 35.54
N GLU A 311 15.47 26.39 34.51
CA GLU A 311 16.94 26.48 34.53
C GLU A 311 17.44 27.54 35.54
N ASN A 312 16.56 28.42 36.05
CA ASN A 312 16.95 29.44 37.03
C ASN A 312 17.00 28.96 38.49
N ASN A 313 16.47 27.77 38.81
CA ASN A 313 16.37 27.29 40.20
C ASN A 313 17.52 26.33 40.60
N LEU A 314 18.27 25.81 39.62
CA LEU A 314 19.42 24.94 39.88
C LEU A 314 20.68 25.78 40.15
N ASP A 315 20.89 26.86 39.40
CA ASP A 315 22.01 27.78 39.60
C ASP A 315 21.87 28.62 40.89
N ALA A 316 20.64 28.95 41.29
CA ALA A 316 20.37 29.60 42.58
C ALA A 316 20.66 28.66 43.78
N LYS A 317 20.41 27.35 43.65
CA LYS A 317 20.74 26.36 44.70
C LYS A 317 22.22 26.01 44.75
N LEU A 318 22.94 26.04 43.62
CA LEU A 318 24.39 25.82 43.58
C LEU A 318 25.17 27.02 44.13
N SER A 319 24.74 28.26 43.85
CA SER A 319 25.36 29.48 44.39
C SER A 319 25.07 29.72 45.89
N LEU A 320 23.92 29.24 46.40
CA LEU A 320 23.63 29.32 47.84
C LEU A 320 24.41 28.26 48.64
N LYS A 321 24.68 27.09 48.04
CA LYS A 321 25.42 26.00 48.69
C LYS A 321 26.94 26.26 48.72
N SER A 322 27.50 26.90 47.68
CA SER A 322 28.91 27.29 47.67
C SER A 322 29.25 28.40 48.67
N ASN A 323 28.28 29.25 49.05
CA ASN A 323 28.49 30.28 50.07
C ASN A 323 28.42 29.73 51.51
N LEU A 324 27.68 28.65 51.74
CA LEU A 324 27.59 28.01 53.07
C LEU A 324 28.78 27.11 53.39
N ASP A 325 29.41 26.49 52.39
CA ASP A 325 30.57 25.61 52.59
C ASP A 325 31.90 26.38 52.71
N GLY A 326 31.91 27.69 52.43
CA GLY A 326 33.08 28.58 52.59
C GLY A 326 33.22 29.23 53.98
N GLU A 327 32.14 29.24 54.78
CA GLU A 327 32.11 29.95 56.08
C GLU A 327 32.40 29.04 57.28
N TYR A 328 32.67 27.74 57.05
CA TYR A 328 33.05 26.76 58.09
C TYR A 328 34.49 26.24 57.96
N ALA A 329 35.33 26.87 57.11
CA ALA A 329 36.72 26.47 56.87
C ALA A 329 37.76 27.55 57.25
N THR A 330 37.44 28.42 58.21
CA THR A 330 38.41 29.33 58.86
C THR A 330 38.12 29.44 60.36
#